data_AF-A0A2S2QK56-F1
#
_entry.id   AF-A0A2S2QK56-F1
#
_cell.length_a   1.000
_cell.length_b   1.000
_cell.length_c   1.000
_cell.angle_alpha   90.00
_cell.angle_beta   90.00
_cell.angle_gamma   90.00
#
_symmetry.space_group_name_H-M   'P 1'
#
loop_
_entity.id
_entity.type
_entity.pdbx_description
1 polymer ?
#
loop_
_entity_poly.entity_id
_entity_poly.type
_entity_poly.pdbx_seq_one_letter_code
_entity_poly.pdbx_strand_id
1 'polypeptide(L)'
;MGGVAFVFAGDFRQTLPVIPKGTRADVVNACLKSSPIWNYVEKLYLRTNMRVYLCGGDDIFSAQLLKIGNGTLEYENGYISVNHTIGRVVNNAEELISTVYPDIFNLSNKS
;
A
#
# COMPACT_ATOMS: atom_id res chain seq x y z
N MET A 1 -25.05 2.07 27.09
CA MET A 1 -24.66 0.65 26.96
C MET A 1 -23.70 0.54 25.80
N GLY A 2 -22.48 0.09 26.08
CA GLY A 2 -21.43 -0.24 25.12
C GLY A 2 -20.71 -1.46 25.69
N GLY A 3 -20.38 -2.42 24.84
CA GLY A 3 -19.76 -3.69 25.24
C GLY A 3 -19.25 -4.49 24.04
N VAL A 4 -19.18 -3.86 22.87
CA VAL A 4 -18.64 -4.45 21.66
C VAL A 4 -17.18 -4.04 21.57
N ALA A 5 -16.29 -5.03 21.56
CA ALA A 5 -14.89 -4.81 21.26
C ALA A 5 -14.74 -4.50 19.76
N PHE A 6 -14.08 -3.39 19.44
CA PHE A 6 -13.76 -3.01 18.07
C PHE A 6 -12.27 -3.19 17.83
N VAL A 7 -11.93 -3.81 16.71
CA VAL A 7 -10.54 -3.92 16.24
C VAL A 7 -10.48 -3.28 14.86
N PHE A 8 -9.69 -2.22 14.75
CA PHE A 8 -9.36 -1.61 13.48
C PHE A 8 -8.07 -2.23 12.94
N ALA A 9 -8.11 -2.71 11.72
CA ALA A 9 -6.94 -3.25 11.02
C ALA A 9 -6.76 -2.53 9.68
N GLY A 10 -5.51 -2.24 9.34
CA GLY A 10 -5.17 -1.56 8.10
C GLY A 10 -3.76 -0.99 8.13
N ASP A 11 -3.32 -0.48 6.98
CA ASP A 11 -2.03 0.19 6.84
C ASP A 11 -2.28 1.63 6.35
N PHE A 12 -2.01 2.61 7.22
CA PHE A 12 -2.20 4.04 6.90
C PHE A 12 -1.20 4.59 5.89
N ARG A 13 -0.25 3.78 5.44
CA ARG A 13 0.65 4.09 4.31
C ARG A 13 0.02 3.75 2.97
N GLN A 14 -1.16 3.13 2.97
CA GLN A 14 -1.97 2.88 1.77
C GLN A 14 -2.78 4.13 1.38
N THR A 15 -3.68 3.97 0.41
CA THR A 15 -4.50 5.04 -0.14
C THR A 15 -5.44 5.66 0.88
N LEU A 16 -5.58 6.99 0.83
CA LEU A 16 -6.56 7.74 1.62
C LEU A 16 -8.02 7.42 1.18
N PRO A 17 -9.03 7.70 2.02
CA PRO A 17 -10.43 7.59 1.63
C PRO A 17 -10.73 8.43 0.39
N VAL A 18 -11.50 7.86 -0.54
CA VAL A 18 -11.93 8.56 -1.75
C VAL A 18 -13.21 9.34 -1.46
N ILE A 19 -13.15 10.67 -1.57
CA ILE A 19 -14.31 11.56 -1.44
C ILE A 19 -14.60 12.16 -2.83
N PRO A 20 -15.64 11.70 -3.54
CA PRO A 20 -15.97 12.22 -4.86
C PRO A 20 -16.24 13.73 -4.81
N LYS A 21 -15.56 14.50 -5.67
CA LYS A 21 -15.61 15.97 -5.70
C LYS A 21 -15.20 16.65 -4.38
N GLY A 22 -14.55 15.91 -3.47
CA GLY A 22 -14.06 16.43 -2.21
C GLY A 22 -12.76 17.20 -2.35
N THR A 23 -12.54 18.15 -1.44
CA THR A 23 -11.28 18.85 -1.28
C THR A 23 -10.27 17.99 -0.52
N ARG A 24 -9.00 18.43 -0.49
CA ARG A 24 -7.98 17.81 0.38
C ARG A 24 -8.38 17.81 1.85
N ALA A 25 -9.07 18.86 2.31
CA ALA A 25 -9.56 18.96 3.69
C ALA A 25 -10.65 17.91 3.96
N ASP A 26 -11.55 17.69 3.01
CA ASP A 26 -12.60 16.66 3.14
C ASP A 26 -12.01 15.25 3.25
N VAL A 27 -11.00 14.94 2.44
CA VAL A 27 -10.27 13.66 2.51
C VAL A 27 -9.61 13.47 3.87
N VAL A 28 -8.95 14.51 4.40
CA VAL A 28 -8.34 14.46 5.73
C VAL A 28 -9.40 14.29 6.80
N ASN A 29 -10.51 15.02 6.74
CA ASN A 29 -11.60 14.93 7.72
C ASN A 29 -12.28 13.55 7.70
N ALA A 30 -12.33 12.89 6.55
CA ALA A 30 -12.84 11.53 6.41
C ALA A 30 -11.88 10.44 6.93
N CYS A 31 -10.61 10.77 7.18
CA CYS A 31 -9.66 9.79 7.72
C CYS A 31 -10.03 9.39 9.15
N LEU A 32 -9.91 8.10 9.47
CA LEU A 32 -10.17 7.58 10.83
C LEU A 32 -9.37 8.33 11.92
N LYS A 33 -8.14 8.76 11.60
CA LYS A 33 -7.28 9.53 12.51
C LYS A 33 -7.82 10.92 12.87
N SER A 34 -8.76 11.44 12.09
CA SER A 34 -9.42 12.73 12.33
C SER A 34 -10.68 12.58 13.18
N SER A 35 -11.14 11.34 13.43
CA SER A 35 -12.30 11.07 14.27
C SER A 35 -11.96 11.26 15.75
N PRO A 36 -12.87 11.83 16.57
CA PRO A 36 -12.68 11.94 18.02
C PRO A 36 -12.43 10.60 18.72
N ILE A 37 -12.92 9.48 18.14
CA ILE A 37 -12.69 8.14 18.70
C ILE A 37 -11.21 7.75 18.71
N TRP A 38 -10.41 8.31 17.78
CA TRP A 38 -9.00 7.97 17.63
C TRP A 38 -8.18 8.25 18.90
N ASN A 39 -8.60 9.23 19.71
CA ASN A 39 -7.99 9.55 21.00
C ASN A 39 -8.13 8.42 22.03
N TYR A 40 -9.07 7.51 21.82
CA TYR A 40 -9.35 6.37 22.70
C TYR A 40 -8.89 5.04 22.10
N VAL A 41 -8.32 5.05 20.89
CA VAL A 41 -7.83 3.83 20.21
C VAL A 41 -6.43 3.51 20.71
N GLU A 42 -6.26 2.31 21.26
CA GLU A 42 -4.94 1.74 21.52
C GLU A 42 -4.28 1.30 20.20
N LYS A 43 -3.01 1.67 20.01
CA LYS A 43 -2.27 1.42 18.77
C LYS A 43 -1.33 0.25 18.96
N LEU A 44 -1.57 -0.83 18.23
CA LEU A 44 -0.70 -2.00 18.16
C LEU A 44 -0.03 -2.04 16.78
N TYR A 45 1.25 -2.39 16.74
CA TYR A 45 2.05 -2.38 15.52
C TYR A 45 2.55 -3.78 15.19
N LEU A 46 2.20 -4.28 14.00
CA LEU A 46 2.82 -5.47 13.43
C LEU A 46 4.13 -5.05 12.76
N ARG A 47 5.26 -5.63 13.21
CA ARG A 47 6.61 -5.27 12.73
C ARG A 47 7.20 -6.31 11.79
N THR A 48 6.74 -7.55 11.87
CA THR A 48 7.27 -8.66 11.08
C THR A 48 6.48 -8.80 9.77
N ASN A 49 7.17 -8.70 8.64
CA ASN A 49 6.60 -9.03 7.34
C ASN A 49 6.55 -10.56 7.18
N MET A 50 5.42 -11.16 7.54
CA MET A 50 5.25 -12.61 7.49
C MET A 50 5.37 -13.19 6.07
N ARG A 51 5.06 -12.41 5.02
CA ARG A 51 5.19 -12.88 3.63
C ARG A 51 6.66 -13.12 3.29
N VAL A 52 7.53 -12.18 3.64
CA VAL A 52 8.98 -12.32 3.43
C VAL A 52 9.53 -13.45 4.28
N TYR A 53 9.17 -13.48 5.57
CA TYR A 53 9.63 -14.48 6.52
C TYR A 53 9.26 -15.93 6.12
N LEU A 54 8.04 -16.16 5.64
CA LEU A 54 7.57 -17.51 5.30
C LEU A 54 7.92 -17.95 3.87
N CYS A 55 7.94 -17.03 2.91
CA CYS A 55 8.15 -17.36 1.50
C CYS A 55 9.61 -17.20 1.04
N GLY A 56 10.55 -16.90 1.96
CA GLY A 56 11.95 -16.67 1.62
C GLY A 56 12.14 -15.45 0.72
N GLY A 57 11.34 -14.40 0.96
CA GLY A 57 11.39 -13.18 0.16
C GLY A 57 12.67 -12.36 0.39
N ASP A 58 12.91 -11.41 -0.50
CA ASP A 58 14.03 -10.48 -0.37
C ASP A 58 13.74 -9.41 0.69
N ASP A 59 14.52 -9.42 1.77
CA ASP A 59 14.48 -8.41 2.83
C ASP A 59 14.71 -7.00 2.28
N ILE A 60 15.56 -6.86 1.25
CA ILE A 60 15.89 -5.58 0.62
C ILE A 60 14.65 -4.96 -0.01
N PHE A 61 13.89 -5.74 -0.79
CA PHE A 61 12.64 -5.29 -1.41
C PHE A 61 11.65 -4.78 -0.36
N SER A 62 11.47 -5.52 0.74
CA SER A 62 10.53 -5.15 1.79
C SER A 62 10.95 -3.88 2.54
N ALA A 63 12.26 -3.72 2.79
CA ALA A 63 12.81 -2.51 3.40
C ALA A 63 12.66 -1.29 2.48
N GLN A 64 12.82 -1.45 1.17
CA GLN A 64 12.60 -0.38 0.19
C GLN A 64 11.12 0.05 0.15
N LEU A 65 10.18 -0.90 0.08
CA LEU A 65 8.75 -0.60 0.14
C LEU A 65 8.37 0.14 1.43
N LEU A 66 8.98 -0.24 2.55
CA LEU A 66 8.75 0.43 3.83
C LEU A 66 9.20 1.89 3.80
N LYS A 67 10.35 2.18 3.16
CA LYS A 67 10.85 3.56 2.99
C LYS A 67 9.90 4.40 2.14
N ILE A 68 9.36 3.82 1.06
CA ILE A 68 8.34 4.46 0.20
C ILE A 68 7.09 4.77 1.00
N GLY A 69 6.51 3.77 1.68
CA GLY A 69 5.28 3.94 2.44
C GLY A 69 5.40 4.94 3.59
N ASN A 70 6.60 5.06 4.18
CA ASN A 70 6.87 6.06 5.23
C ASN A 70 7.18 7.46 4.66
N GLY A 71 7.34 7.62 3.35
CA GLY A 71 7.75 8.89 2.73
C GLY A 71 9.15 9.33 3.12
N THR A 72 10.06 8.37 3.32
CA THR A 72 11.45 8.63 3.81
C THR A 72 12.51 8.56 2.71
N LEU A 73 12.09 8.34 1.46
CA LEU A 73 12.99 8.44 0.31
C LEU A 73 13.25 9.90 -0.04
N GLU A 74 14.40 10.14 -0.67
CA GLU A 74 14.73 11.44 -1.22
C GLU A 74 13.69 11.85 -2.26
N TYR A 75 13.21 13.08 -2.10
CA TYR A 75 12.19 13.68 -2.94
C TYR A 75 12.81 14.90 -3.62
N GLU A 76 13.00 14.80 -4.94
CA GLU A 76 13.56 15.87 -5.75
C GLU A 76 12.63 16.16 -6.93
N ASN A 77 12.27 17.44 -7.11
CA ASN A 77 11.48 17.93 -8.25
C ASN A 77 10.14 17.20 -8.51
N GLY A 78 9.48 16.70 -7.47
CA GLY A 78 8.20 15.97 -7.65
C GLY A 78 8.35 14.46 -7.79
N TYR A 79 9.59 13.95 -7.81
CA TYR A 79 9.88 12.55 -8.03
C TYR A 79 10.58 11.94 -6.83
N ILE A 80 10.36 10.64 -6.66
CA ILE A 80 11.14 9.80 -5.76
C ILE A 80 12.04 8.90 -6.60
N SER A 81 13.29 8.74 -6.18
CA SER A 81 14.19 7.77 -6.78
C SER A 81 13.96 6.40 -6.16
N VAL A 82 13.50 5.46 -6.98
CA VAL A 82 13.27 4.08 -6.54
C VAL A 82 14.32 3.18 -7.19
N ASN A 83 14.88 2.25 -6.43
CA ASN A 83 15.84 1.30 -6.95
C ASN A 83 15.17 0.40 -8.00
N HIS A 84 15.84 0.17 -9.13
CA HIS A 84 15.38 -0.74 -10.17
C HIS A 84 15.18 -2.18 -9.67
N THR A 85 15.78 -2.55 -8.54
CA THR A 85 15.55 -3.86 -7.90
C THR A 85 14.15 -4.03 -7.33
N ILE A 86 13.38 -2.95 -7.15
CA ILE A 86 12.04 -3.04 -6.55
C ILE A 86 11.02 -3.75 -7.46
N GLY A 87 11.30 -3.83 -8.74
CA GLY A 87 10.36 -4.36 -9.71
C GLY A 87 11.03 -4.58 -11.05
N ARG A 88 10.23 -4.97 -12.03
CA ARG A 88 10.71 -5.10 -13.40
C ARG A 88 10.36 -3.84 -14.17
N VAL A 89 11.37 -3.13 -14.64
CA VAL A 89 11.19 -2.05 -15.61
C VAL A 89 10.86 -2.69 -16.95
N VAL A 90 9.80 -2.22 -17.58
CA VAL A 90 9.33 -2.67 -18.89
C VAL A 90 9.27 -1.46 -19.81
N ASN A 91 9.55 -1.67 -21.10
CA ASN A 91 9.72 -0.57 -22.04
C ASN A 91 8.44 -0.21 -22.80
N ASN A 92 7.43 -1.08 -22.75
CA ASN A 92 6.16 -0.89 -23.44
C ASN A 92 5.01 -1.63 -22.74
N ALA A 93 3.77 -1.30 -23.12
CA ALA A 93 2.57 -1.87 -22.53
C ALA A 93 2.41 -3.37 -22.83
N GLU A 94 2.88 -3.86 -23.99
CA GLU A 94 2.78 -5.27 -24.37
C GLU A 94 3.67 -6.15 -23.47
N GLU A 95 4.89 -5.70 -23.18
CA GLU A 95 5.79 -6.33 -22.22
C GLU A 95 5.18 -6.33 -20.81
N LEU A 96 4.56 -5.21 -20.40
CA LEU A 96 3.86 -5.13 -19.12
C LEU A 96 2.73 -6.17 -19.02
N ILE A 97 1.85 -6.21 -20.02
CA ILE A 97 0.69 -7.09 -20.06
C ILE A 97 1.14 -8.56 -20.05
N SER A 98 2.08 -8.93 -20.90
CA SER A 98 2.60 -10.30 -20.97
C SER A 98 3.35 -10.72 -19.71
N THR A 99 4.02 -9.79 -19.02
CA THR A 99 4.72 -10.08 -17.75
C THR A 99 3.75 -10.28 -16.59
N VAL A 100 2.74 -9.41 -16.47
CA VAL A 100 1.79 -9.43 -15.33
C VAL A 100 0.70 -10.50 -15.55
N TYR A 101 0.29 -10.70 -16.80
CA TYR A 101 -0.78 -11.62 -17.20
C TYR A 101 -0.35 -12.49 -18.40
N PRO A 102 0.61 -13.41 -18.20
CA PRO A 102 1.14 -14.24 -19.29
C PRO A 102 0.06 -15.05 -20.02
N ASP A 103 -1.04 -15.38 -19.33
CA ASP A 103 -2.16 -16.16 -19.86
C ASP A 103 -3.39 -15.32 -20.25
N ILE A 104 -3.28 -13.99 -20.39
CA ILE A 104 -4.47 -13.14 -20.59
C ILE A 104 -5.28 -13.51 -21.84
N PHE A 105 -4.61 -14.02 -22.88
CA PHE A 105 -5.23 -14.48 -24.12
C PHE A 105 -5.91 -15.85 -24.00
N ASN A 106 -5.60 -16.62 -22.96
CA ASN A 106 -6.18 -17.94 -22.67
C ASN A 106 -7.35 -17.87 -21.67
N LEU A 107 -7.83 -16.67 -21.32
CA LEU A 107 -8.95 -16.51 -20.39
C LEU A 107 -10.21 -17.23 -20.87
N SER A 108 -10.45 -17.29 -22.19
CA SER A 108 -11.59 -18.01 -22.78
C SER A 108 -11.49 -19.54 -22.63
N ASN A 109 -10.30 -20.08 -22.36
CA ASN A 109 -10.05 -21.52 -22.17
C ASN A 109 -10.00 -21.92 -20.68
N LYS A 110 -10.16 -20.96 -19.75
CA LYS A 110 -10.14 -21.18 -18.28
C LYS A 110 -11.55 -21.27 -17.65
N SER A 111 -12.58 -21.56 -18.45
CA SER A 111 -13.93 -21.92 -17.98
C SER A 111 -14.03 -23.38 -17.60
#